data_AF-A0A314XRK8-F1
#
_entry.id   AF-A0A314XRK8-F1
#
_cell.length_a   1.000
_cell.length_b   1.000
_cell.length_c   1.000
_cell.angle_alpha   90.00
_cell.angle_beta   90.00
_cell.angle_gamma   90.00
#
_symmetry.space_group_name_H-M   'P 1'
#
loop_
_entity.id
_entity.type
_entity.pdbx_description
1 polymer ?
#
loop_
_entity_poly.entity_id
_entity_poly.type
_entity_poly.pdbx_seq_one_letter_code
_entity_poly.pdbx_strand_id
1 'polypeptide(L)'
;MFIGRKRSEVTMYLEEVKKAGGRGGNLSGHGSIIKPDAMLPNEIIRYVLDDGDVREGAELQWKAMVEDMYLKQQQQQKQGEGLGKFRNCLAVCHIRDSNGLTRLAVSLGLLLSELSEEPAWKGKVISSGHLRNQMMLHSIQGDDLKSKCEFVMRTCNRNLGSFANNWEIWDFILEVAEKENLKAEQMVKKVFVFANYGGYVGVGGTSWKTLYEAKRREFKEKGYGDDAVPHILHWDISYQKMPRIEEHHPGVTLLSGFSDNLVKSFLDNCGEIGPHHLMEAAIADKAYQALTVVD
;
A
#
# COMPACT_ATOMS: atom_id res chain seq x y z
N MET A 1 12.75 -41.90 0.81
CA MET A 1 13.90 -41.07 1.21
C MET A 1 13.41 -39.63 1.24
N PHE A 2 13.03 -39.14 2.42
CA PHE A 2 12.59 -37.74 2.58
C PHE A 2 13.84 -36.87 2.43
N ILE A 3 13.98 -36.19 1.29
CA ILE A 3 14.97 -35.13 1.14
C ILE A 3 14.50 -34.01 2.06
N GLY A 4 15.10 -33.94 3.26
CA GLY A 4 14.87 -32.84 4.18
C GLY A 4 15.18 -31.53 3.47
N ARG A 5 14.12 -30.75 3.19
CA ARG A 5 14.26 -29.42 2.59
C ARG A 5 15.07 -28.59 3.57
N LYS A 6 16.29 -28.18 3.18
CA LYS A 6 17.16 -27.33 4.00
C LYS A 6 16.36 -26.07 4.38
N ARG A 7 16.21 -25.80 5.69
CA ARG A 7 15.41 -24.67 6.18
C ARG A 7 16.05 -23.35 5.72
N SER A 8 15.20 -22.39 5.36
CA SER A 8 15.66 -21.04 5.01
C SER A 8 16.00 -20.25 6.27
N GLU A 9 16.92 -19.29 6.17
CA GLU A 9 17.26 -18.36 7.27
C GLU A 9 16.02 -17.61 7.79
N VAL A 10 15.12 -17.23 6.88
CA VAL A 10 13.86 -16.57 7.22
C VAL A 10 12.92 -17.48 8.03
N THR A 11 12.84 -18.77 7.69
CA THR A 11 12.04 -19.73 8.47
C THR A 11 12.57 -19.87 9.89
N MET A 12 13.91 -19.93 10.06
CA MET A 12 14.53 -19.98 11.39
C MET A 12 14.24 -18.72 12.20
N TYR A 13 14.38 -17.54 11.58
CA TYR A 13 14.04 -16.26 12.20
C TYR A 13 12.59 -16.23 12.70
N LEU A 14 11.61 -16.59 11.85
CA LEU A 14 10.20 -16.57 12.24
C LEU A 14 9.87 -17.59 13.34
N GLU A 15 10.54 -18.73 13.41
CA GLU A 15 10.42 -19.67 14.54
C GLU A 15 10.95 -19.06 15.85
N GLU A 16 12.04 -18.29 15.80
CA GLU A 16 12.59 -17.58 16.96
C GLU A 16 11.65 -16.46 17.42
N VAL A 17 11.12 -15.67 16.48
CA VAL A 17 10.10 -14.65 16.74
C VAL A 17 8.88 -15.26 17.44
N LYS A 18 8.37 -16.37 16.91
CA LYS A 18 7.26 -17.14 17.51
C LYS A 18 7.57 -17.56 18.94
N LYS A 19 8.75 -18.15 19.18
CA LYS A 19 9.18 -18.57 20.53
C LYS A 19 9.28 -17.41 21.52
N ALA A 20 9.70 -16.24 21.06
CA ALA A 20 9.79 -15.05 21.91
C ALA A 20 8.41 -14.48 22.28
N GLY A 21 7.47 -14.45 21.32
CA GLY A 21 6.10 -13.99 21.57
C GLY A 21 5.36 -14.84 22.61
N GLY A 22 5.54 -16.17 22.58
CA GLY A 22 4.93 -17.08 23.56
C GLY A 22 5.47 -16.94 25.00
N ARG A 23 6.58 -16.20 25.20
CA ARG A 23 7.19 -15.99 26.53
C ARG A 23 6.81 -14.65 27.17
N GLY A 24 5.94 -13.85 26.54
CA GLY A 24 5.55 -12.54 27.04
C GLY A 24 6.69 -11.50 27.03
N GLY A 25 7.72 -11.71 26.19
CA GLY A 25 8.82 -10.77 26.05
C GLY A 25 8.37 -9.44 25.43
N ASN A 26 9.07 -8.34 25.73
CA ASN A 26 8.83 -7.05 25.09
C ASN A 26 8.99 -7.19 23.56
N LEU A 27 7.88 -7.05 22.84
CA LEU A 27 7.81 -7.17 21.38
C LEU A 27 8.36 -5.91 20.68
N SER A 28 8.40 -4.76 21.36
CA SER A 28 8.91 -3.48 20.86
C SER A 28 9.97 -2.86 21.81
N GLY A 29 11.03 -2.28 21.23
CA GLY A 29 12.10 -1.57 21.97
C GLY A 29 13.55 -1.92 21.55
N HIS A 30 14.52 -1.13 22.01
CA HIS A 30 15.96 -1.40 21.86
C HIS A 30 16.31 -2.72 22.56
N GLY A 31 16.65 -3.75 21.78
CA GLY A 31 16.94 -5.11 22.28
C GLY A 31 15.82 -6.14 22.07
N SER A 32 14.71 -5.78 21.40
CA SER A 32 13.70 -6.74 20.92
C SER A 32 14.32 -7.70 19.89
N ILE A 33 13.92 -8.98 19.94
CA ILE A 33 14.29 -9.98 18.91
C ILE A 33 13.68 -9.65 17.55
N ILE A 34 12.55 -8.95 17.54
CA ILE A 34 11.81 -8.60 16.33
C ILE A 34 12.35 -7.27 15.83
N LYS A 35 12.95 -7.28 14.65
CA LYS A 35 13.32 -6.06 13.94
C LYS A 35 12.17 -5.68 13.01
N PRO A 36 11.49 -4.54 13.23
CA PRO A 36 10.29 -4.17 12.46
C PRO A 36 10.50 -4.10 10.95
N ASP A 37 11.71 -3.77 10.51
CA ASP A 37 12.13 -3.61 9.11
C ASP A 37 12.84 -4.85 8.52
N ALA A 38 12.84 -5.98 9.23
CA ALA A 38 13.52 -7.21 8.77
C ALA A 38 12.90 -7.85 7.52
N MET A 39 11.62 -7.59 7.25
CA MET A 39 10.89 -8.20 6.14
C MET A 39 9.93 -7.19 5.51
N LEU A 40 9.76 -7.29 4.19
CA LEU A 40 8.78 -6.49 3.48
C LEU A 40 7.35 -7.04 3.66
N PRO A 41 6.30 -6.20 3.52
CA PRO A 41 4.91 -6.61 3.68
C PRO A 41 4.53 -7.85 2.86
N ASN A 42 4.97 -7.91 1.60
CA ASN A 42 4.70 -9.03 0.69
C ASN A 42 5.41 -10.33 1.09
N GLU A 43 6.58 -10.22 1.73
CA GLU A 43 7.32 -11.37 2.25
C GLU A 43 6.66 -11.92 3.50
N ILE A 44 6.22 -11.05 4.40
CA ILE A 44 5.52 -11.45 5.63
C ILE A 44 4.24 -12.22 5.28
N ILE A 45 3.38 -11.65 4.44
CA ILE A 45 2.11 -12.31 4.12
C ILE A 45 2.30 -13.61 3.32
N ARG A 46 3.41 -13.77 2.59
CA ARG A 46 3.74 -15.06 1.94
C ARG A 46 3.84 -16.17 2.99
N TYR A 47 4.53 -15.94 4.11
CA TYR A 47 4.63 -16.95 5.17
C TYR A 47 3.31 -17.13 5.91
N VAL A 48 2.55 -16.07 6.13
CA VAL A 48 1.21 -16.16 6.77
C VAL A 48 0.27 -17.07 5.98
N LEU A 49 0.26 -16.93 4.65
CA LEU A 49 -0.63 -17.66 3.75
C LEU A 49 -0.13 -19.08 3.46
N ASP A 50 1.17 -19.25 3.20
CA ASP A 50 1.71 -20.49 2.65
C ASP A 50 2.32 -21.42 3.70
N ASP A 51 2.72 -20.92 4.87
CA ASP A 51 3.50 -21.67 5.85
C ASP A 51 2.86 -21.62 7.26
N GLY A 52 2.10 -22.67 7.58
CA GLY A 52 1.41 -22.78 8.86
C GLY A 52 2.34 -22.88 10.07
N ASP A 53 3.56 -23.40 9.91
CA ASP A 53 4.47 -23.67 11.03
C ASP A 53 5.01 -22.36 11.63
N VAL A 54 5.30 -21.39 10.75
CA VAL A 54 5.86 -20.09 11.09
C VAL A 54 4.86 -18.93 11.03
N ARG A 55 3.58 -19.20 10.73
CA ARG A 55 2.53 -18.17 10.61
C ARG A 55 2.50 -17.20 11.79
N GLU A 56 2.48 -17.72 13.02
CA GLU A 56 2.43 -16.91 14.23
C GLU A 56 3.64 -15.96 14.32
N GLY A 57 4.84 -16.43 13.96
CA GLY A 57 6.03 -15.59 13.90
C GLY A 57 5.90 -14.48 12.84
N ALA A 58 5.31 -14.81 11.68
CA ALA A 58 5.06 -13.84 10.62
C ALA A 58 4.01 -12.78 11.04
N GLU A 59 2.98 -13.16 11.79
CA GLU A 59 2.00 -12.20 12.33
C GLU A 59 2.60 -11.28 13.38
N LEU A 60 3.51 -11.79 14.22
CA LEU A 60 4.26 -10.95 15.16
C LEU A 60 5.19 -9.98 14.43
N GLN A 61 5.86 -10.42 13.35
CA GLN A 61 6.65 -9.54 12.49
C GLN A 61 5.79 -8.44 11.85
N TRP A 62 4.60 -8.78 11.35
CA TRP A 62 3.65 -7.79 10.79
C TRP A 62 3.27 -6.75 11.83
N LYS A 63 2.85 -7.19 13.03
CA LYS A 63 2.45 -6.28 14.12
C LYS A 63 3.57 -5.31 14.48
N ALA A 64 4.81 -5.82 14.61
CA ALA A 64 5.97 -4.98 14.90
C ALA A 64 6.23 -3.95 13.79
N MET A 65 6.13 -4.34 12.51
CA MET A 65 6.27 -3.43 11.37
C MET A 65 5.22 -2.33 11.39
N VAL A 66 3.94 -2.68 11.58
CA VAL A 66 2.84 -1.71 11.62
C VAL A 66 2.98 -0.75 12.80
N GLU A 67 3.33 -1.26 13.99
CA GLU A 67 3.55 -0.45 15.19
C GLU A 67 4.73 0.53 15.00
N ASP A 68 5.85 0.06 14.46
CA ASP A 68 7.01 0.92 14.18
C ASP A 68 6.68 2.03 13.18
N MET A 69 5.97 1.69 12.09
CA MET A 69 5.52 2.69 11.11
C MET A 69 4.53 3.69 11.73
N TYR A 70 3.61 3.22 12.58
CA TYR A 70 2.70 4.08 13.32
C TYR A 70 3.45 5.03 14.27
N LEU A 71 4.50 4.56 14.96
CA LEU A 71 5.30 5.40 15.84
C LEU A 71 6.14 6.43 15.04
N LYS A 72 6.73 6.03 13.92
CA LYS A 72 7.48 6.91 13.02
C LYS A 72 6.61 8.05 12.47
N GLN A 73 5.39 7.76 12.00
CA GLN A 73 4.47 8.79 11.51
C GLN A 73 4.02 9.77 12.62
N GLN A 74 3.91 9.31 13.87
CA GLN A 74 3.61 10.17 15.02
C GLN A 74 4.79 11.09 15.40
N GLN A 75 6.03 10.60 15.25
CA GLN A 75 7.23 11.41 15.50
C GLN A 75 7.43 12.49 14.44
N GLN A 76 7.27 12.15 13.15
CA GLN A 76 7.36 13.12 12.04
C GLN A 76 6.35 14.26 12.20
N GLN A 77 5.13 13.97 12.66
CA GLN A 77 4.13 15.01 12.95
C GLN A 77 4.62 15.99 14.03
N LYS A 78 5.23 15.49 15.11
CA LYS A 78 5.73 16.34 16.20
C LYS A 78 6.90 17.24 15.75
N GLN A 79 7.63 16.82 14.73
CA GLN A 79 8.76 17.56 14.17
C GLN A 79 8.35 18.59 13.10
N GLY A 80 7.05 18.69 12.78
CA GLY A 80 6.55 19.69 11.84
C GLY A 80 6.81 19.36 10.36
N GLU A 81 7.24 18.13 10.04
CA GLU A 81 7.53 17.67 8.67
C GLU A 81 6.27 17.38 7.83
N GLY A 82 5.13 17.94 8.20
CA GLY A 82 3.82 17.70 7.58
C GLY A 82 3.09 16.47 8.14
N LEU A 83 1.87 16.24 7.66
CA LEU A 83 1.03 15.09 8.03
C LEU A 83 1.80 13.79 7.77
N GLY A 84 2.03 12.98 8.81
CA GLY A 84 2.55 11.61 8.66
C GLY A 84 1.76 10.88 7.59
N LYS A 85 2.40 10.59 6.45
CA LYS A 85 1.70 10.67 5.16
C LYS A 85 0.71 9.54 4.92
N PHE A 86 0.81 8.42 5.64
CA PHE A 86 -0.16 7.31 5.58
C PHE A 86 -1.41 7.49 6.46
N ARG A 87 -1.45 8.49 7.35
CA ARG A 87 -2.54 8.67 8.32
C ARG A 87 -3.89 9.03 7.70
N ASN A 88 -3.88 9.59 6.50
CA ASN A 88 -5.09 9.96 5.79
C ASN A 88 -5.03 9.46 4.34
N CYS A 89 -4.85 8.14 4.22
CA CYS A 89 -4.71 7.42 2.97
C CYS A 89 -5.77 6.34 2.81
N LEU A 90 -6.03 6.00 1.56
CA LEU A 90 -6.91 4.90 1.17
C LEU A 90 -6.28 4.10 0.04
N ALA A 91 -6.42 2.78 0.11
CA ALA A 91 -5.97 1.89 -0.94
C ALA A 91 -7.12 1.52 -1.89
N VAL A 92 -6.83 1.46 -3.18
CA VAL A 92 -7.65 0.81 -4.21
C VAL A 92 -6.88 -0.43 -4.66
N CYS A 93 -7.44 -1.61 -4.42
CA CYS A 93 -6.81 -2.87 -4.79
C CYS A 93 -7.45 -3.44 -6.06
N HIS A 94 -6.68 -3.47 -7.13
CA HIS A 94 -7.08 -3.97 -8.44
C HIS A 94 -6.35 -5.29 -8.72
N ILE A 95 -6.97 -6.41 -8.32
CA ILE A 95 -6.38 -7.75 -8.36
C ILE A 95 -7.04 -8.58 -9.47
N ARG A 96 -6.26 -9.08 -10.42
CA ARG A 96 -6.71 -10.02 -11.45
C ARG A 96 -6.34 -11.46 -11.10
N ASP A 97 -5.06 -11.71 -10.92
CA ASP A 97 -4.55 -13.07 -10.73
C ASP A 97 -4.28 -13.37 -9.25
N SER A 98 -3.91 -14.61 -8.92
CA SER A 98 -3.48 -15.04 -7.57
C SER A 98 -1.98 -15.33 -7.50
N ASN A 99 -1.18 -14.56 -8.25
CA ASN A 99 0.27 -14.74 -8.33
C ASN A 99 1.01 -13.94 -7.23
N GLY A 100 2.35 -13.95 -7.25
CA GLY A 100 3.17 -13.21 -6.27
C GLY A 100 2.90 -11.70 -6.23
N LEU A 101 2.46 -11.09 -7.34
CA LEU A 101 2.14 -9.65 -7.41
C LEU A 101 0.86 -9.32 -6.66
N THR A 102 -0.07 -10.26 -6.60
CA THR A 102 -1.29 -10.17 -5.78
C THR A 102 -0.93 -10.02 -4.31
N ARG A 103 0.12 -10.70 -3.85
CA ARG A 103 0.59 -10.57 -2.47
C ARG A 103 1.08 -9.15 -2.20
N LEU A 104 1.83 -8.57 -3.13
CA LEU A 104 2.28 -7.18 -2.97
C LEU A 104 1.10 -6.21 -2.87
N ALA A 105 0.15 -6.25 -3.81
CA ALA A 105 -1.03 -5.38 -3.77
C ALA A 105 -1.87 -5.56 -2.48
N VAL A 106 -2.10 -6.81 -2.05
CA VAL A 106 -2.86 -7.12 -0.83
C VAL A 106 -2.13 -6.62 0.41
N SER A 107 -0.83 -6.88 0.51
CA SER A 107 -0.02 -6.47 1.67
C SER A 107 0.03 -4.95 1.80
N LEU A 108 0.23 -4.21 0.71
CA LEU A 108 0.25 -2.75 0.75
C LEU A 108 -1.15 -2.17 1.04
N GLY A 109 -2.20 -2.75 0.46
CA GLY A 109 -3.58 -2.32 0.75
C GLY A 109 -3.97 -2.53 2.21
N LEU A 110 -3.63 -3.68 2.79
CA LEU A 110 -3.83 -3.96 4.21
C LEU A 110 -3.03 -3.01 5.09
N LEU A 111 -1.74 -2.83 4.80
CA LEU A 111 -0.87 -1.95 5.56
C LEU A 111 -1.42 -0.53 5.63
N LEU A 112 -1.81 0.05 4.49
CA LEU A 112 -2.43 1.37 4.45
C LEU A 112 -3.73 1.44 5.24
N SER A 113 -4.55 0.38 5.19
CA SER A 113 -5.80 0.34 5.96
C SER A 113 -5.57 0.35 7.48
N GLU A 114 -4.47 -0.25 7.96
CA GLU A 114 -4.11 -0.30 9.38
C GLU A 114 -3.42 1.00 9.85
N LEU A 115 -2.66 1.66 8.96
CA LEU A 115 -1.96 2.92 9.26
C LEU A 115 -2.84 4.17 9.13
N SER A 116 -3.92 4.10 8.34
CA SER A 116 -4.88 5.20 8.20
C SER A 116 -5.61 5.43 9.52
N GLU A 117 -5.67 6.68 9.95
CA GLU A 117 -6.23 7.09 11.24
C GLU A 117 -7.59 7.78 11.11
N GLU A 118 -7.88 8.38 9.95
CA GLU A 118 -9.15 9.07 9.72
C GLU A 118 -10.31 8.06 9.77
N PRO A 119 -11.28 8.21 10.71
CA PRO A 119 -12.33 7.20 10.94
C PRO A 119 -13.16 6.83 9.70
N ALA A 120 -13.34 7.76 8.77
CA ALA A 120 -14.06 7.52 7.53
C ALA A 120 -13.37 6.48 6.62
N TRP A 121 -12.05 6.36 6.71
CA TRP A 121 -11.21 5.57 5.79
C TRP A 121 -10.46 4.43 6.48
N LYS A 122 -10.25 4.52 7.79
CA LYS A 122 -9.54 3.53 8.61
C LYS A 122 -10.12 2.12 8.47
N GLY A 123 -9.23 1.15 8.26
CA GLY A 123 -9.59 -0.26 8.11
C GLY A 123 -10.38 -0.58 6.84
N LYS A 124 -10.36 0.32 5.84
CA LYS A 124 -11.11 0.15 4.58
C LYS A 124 -10.19 0.04 3.37
N VAL A 125 -10.71 -0.60 2.32
CA VAL A 125 -10.10 -0.70 0.99
C VAL A 125 -11.17 -0.53 -0.07
N ILE A 126 -10.81 0.09 -1.19
CA ILE A 126 -11.66 0.16 -2.39
C ILE A 126 -11.35 -1.02 -3.31
N SER A 127 -12.40 -1.64 -3.84
CA SER A 127 -12.30 -2.56 -4.97
C SER A 127 -13.18 -2.11 -6.12
N SER A 128 -12.99 -2.72 -7.29
CA SER A 128 -14.00 -2.64 -8.34
C SER A 128 -15.17 -3.58 -8.06
N GLY A 129 -16.37 -3.14 -8.42
CA GLY A 129 -17.61 -3.90 -8.31
C GLY A 129 -17.73 -5.00 -9.36
N HIS A 130 -18.93 -5.59 -9.45
CA HIS A 130 -19.23 -6.58 -10.49
C HIS A 130 -19.65 -5.90 -11.80
N LEU A 131 -20.21 -4.69 -11.70
CA LEU A 131 -20.61 -3.89 -12.85
C LEU A 131 -19.43 -3.03 -13.32
N ARG A 132 -19.44 -2.67 -14.60
CA ARG A 132 -18.48 -1.70 -15.15
C ARG A 132 -18.63 -0.37 -14.43
N ASN A 133 -17.49 0.27 -14.16
CA ASN A 133 -17.40 1.59 -13.52
C ASN A 133 -18.05 1.66 -12.12
N GLN A 134 -18.19 0.51 -11.46
CA GLN A 134 -18.66 0.45 -10.08
C GLN A 134 -17.45 0.33 -9.17
N MET A 135 -17.36 1.17 -8.15
CA MET A 135 -16.41 1.03 -7.04
C MET A 135 -17.15 0.60 -5.77
N MET A 136 -16.45 -0.13 -4.91
CA MET A 136 -16.99 -0.65 -3.66
C MET A 136 -16.00 -0.38 -2.53
N LEU A 137 -16.49 0.24 -1.45
CA LEU A 137 -15.72 0.45 -0.24
C LEU A 137 -15.98 -0.70 0.73
N HIS A 138 -14.92 -1.39 1.15
CA HIS A 138 -15.01 -2.55 2.04
C HIS A 138 -14.33 -2.25 3.37
N SER A 139 -15.04 -2.45 4.47
CA SER A 139 -14.42 -2.59 5.79
C SER A 139 -13.79 -3.98 5.88
N ILE A 140 -12.47 -4.03 6.06
CA ILE A 140 -11.72 -5.29 6.10
C ILE A 140 -12.15 -6.11 7.32
N GLN A 141 -12.44 -7.40 7.09
CA GLN A 141 -12.88 -8.34 8.12
C GLN A 141 -11.80 -9.41 8.35
N GLY A 142 -11.73 -9.93 9.57
CA GLY A 142 -10.81 -10.99 9.98
C GLY A 142 -10.11 -10.68 11.31
N ASP A 143 -9.93 -11.71 12.13
CA ASP A 143 -9.32 -11.59 13.46
C ASP A 143 -7.79 -11.67 13.40
N ASP A 144 -7.27 -12.37 12.40
CA ASP A 144 -5.85 -12.60 12.18
C ASP A 144 -5.39 -12.07 10.81
N LEU A 145 -4.07 -12.01 10.60
CA LEU A 145 -3.53 -11.44 9.35
C LEU A 145 -3.91 -12.30 8.14
N LYS A 146 -4.00 -13.62 8.33
CA LYS A 146 -4.39 -14.56 7.27
C LYS A 146 -5.80 -14.28 6.76
N SER A 147 -6.78 -14.24 7.65
CA SER A 147 -8.19 -14.00 7.33
C SER A 147 -8.41 -12.62 6.70
N LYS A 148 -7.68 -11.59 7.16
CA LYS A 148 -7.66 -10.26 6.52
C LYS A 148 -7.10 -10.31 5.10
N CYS A 149 -5.99 -11.03 4.87
CA CYS A 149 -5.44 -11.23 3.52
C CYS A 149 -6.43 -11.94 2.60
N GLU A 150 -7.04 -13.03 3.08
CA GLU A 150 -8.05 -13.79 2.33
C GLU A 150 -9.28 -12.93 2.01
N PHE A 151 -9.70 -12.07 2.95
CA PHE A 151 -10.79 -11.11 2.72
C PHE A 151 -10.47 -10.15 1.56
N VAL A 152 -9.29 -9.50 1.58
CA VAL A 152 -8.89 -8.56 0.53
C VAL A 152 -8.73 -9.28 -0.80
N MET A 153 -8.09 -10.45 -0.83
CA MET A 153 -7.95 -11.26 -2.04
C MET A 153 -9.30 -11.62 -2.64
N ARG A 154 -10.26 -12.07 -1.84
CA ARG A 154 -11.60 -12.45 -2.30
C ARG A 154 -12.42 -11.25 -2.77
N THR A 155 -12.37 -10.14 -2.05
CA THR A 155 -13.21 -8.97 -2.35
C THR A 155 -12.64 -8.14 -3.50
N CYS A 156 -11.32 -8.06 -3.66
CA CYS A 156 -10.67 -7.21 -4.65
C CYS A 156 -10.29 -7.95 -5.95
N ASN A 157 -10.44 -9.27 -6.01
CA ASN A 157 -10.21 -10.04 -7.22
C ASN A 157 -11.34 -9.84 -8.25
N ARG A 158 -10.99 -9.38 -9.46
CA ARG A 158 -11.92 -9.11 -10.56
C ARG A 158 -11.34 -9.47 -11.92
N ASN A 159 -12.24 -9.74 -12.86
CA ASN A 159 -11.91 -9.87 -14.27
C ASN A 159 -11.59 -8.51 -14.89
N LEU A 160 -10.75 -8.48 -15.93
CA LEU A 160 -10.26 -7.25 -16.56
C LEU A 160 -11.38 -6.29 -17.00
N GLY A 161 -12.51 -6.82 -17.48
CA GLY A 161 -13.65 -6.02 -17.94
C GLY A 161 -14.49 -5.38 -16.82
N SER A 162 -14.14 -5.61 -15.56
CA SER A 162 -14.87 -5.12 -14.39
C SER A 162 -14.11 -4.05 -13.60
N PHE A 163 -12.87 -3.71 -13.97
CA PHE A 163 -12.13 -2.68 -13.25
C PHE A 163 -12.66 -1.28 -13.56
N ALA A 164 -12.92 -0.52 -12.50
CA ALA A 164 -13.25 0.89 -12.56
C ALA A 164 -12.05 1.69 -13.07
N ASN A 165 -12.34 2.79 -13.74
CA ASN A 165 -11.28 3.67 -14.23
C ASN A 165 -10.71 4.50 -13.07
N ASN A 166 -9.42 4.81 -13.12
CA ASN A 166 -8.75 5.59 -12.07
C ASN A 166 -9.36 6.98 -11.85
N TRP A 167 -9.99 7.56 -12.88
CA TRP A 167 -10.63 8.87 -12.75
C TRP A 167 -11.95 8.82 -11.98
N GLU A 168 -12.61 7.67 -11.92
CA GLU A 168 -13.86 7.45 -11.17
C GLU A 168 -13.61 7.43 -9.66
N ILE A 169 -12.35 7.31 -9.23
CA ILE A 169 -11.95 7.35 -7.82
C ILE A 169 -12.37 8.66 -7.16
N TRP A 170 -12.18 9.80 -7.84
CA TRP A 170 -12.57 11.09 -7.29
C TRP A 170 -14.08 11.19 -7.10
N ASP A 171 -14.84 10.72 -8.08
CA ASP A 171 -16.31 10.66 -8.01
C ASP A 171 -16.78 9.78 -6.86
N PHE A 172 -16.19 8.60 -6.74
CA PHE A 172 -16.54 7.66 -5.68
C PHE A 172 -16.23 8.21 -4.28
N ILE A 173 -15.10 8.90 -4.12
CA ILE A 173 -14.73 9.52 -2.83
C ILE A 173 -15.70 10.64 -2.48
N LEU A 174 -16.10 11.43 -3.46
CA LEU A 174 -17.09 12.48 -3.27
C LEU A 174 -18.46 11.89 -2.87
N GLU A 175 -18.89 10.81 -3.53
CA GLU A 175 -20.12 10.08 -3.20
C GLU A 175 -20.09 9.56 -1.75
N VAL A 176 -18.98 8.92 -1.34
CA VAL A 176 -18.81 8.46 0.04
C VAL A 176 -18.83 9.64 1.01
N ALA A 177 -18.18 10.74 0.67
CA ALA A 177 -18.12 11.93 1.52
C ALA A 177 -19.50 12.56 1.75
N GLU A 178 -20.32 12.65 0.70
CA GLU A 178 -21.70 13.15 0.80
C GLU A 178 -22.58 12.20 1.62
N LYS A 179 -22.47 10.90 1.36
CA LYS A 179 -23.26 9.87 2.06
C LYS A 179 -22.95 9.82 3.55
N GLU A 180 -21.68 9.94 3.93
CA GLU A 180 -21.21 9.92 5.31
C GLU A 180 -21.17 11.32 5.96
N ASN A 181 -21.60 12.35 5.22
CA ASN A 181 -21.61 13.76 5.65
C ASN A 181 -20.26 14.24 6.22
N LEU A 182 -19.17 13.92 5.51
CA LEU A 182 -17.80 14.26 5.91
C LEU A 182 -17.55 15.76 5.76
N LYS A 183 -16.68 16.29 6.62
CA LYS A 183 -16.11 17.64 6.44
C LYS A 183 -14.88 17.59 5.54
N ALA A 184 -14.49 18.75 4.99
CA ALA A 184 -13.30 18.89 4.15
C ALA A 184 -12.01 18.36 4.79
N GLU A 185 -11.87 18.51 6.11
CA GLU A 185 -10.70 18.06 6.86
C GLU A 185 -10.65 16.53 6.98
N GLN A 186 -11.80 15.86 6.90
CA GLN A 186 -11.95 14.41 6.99
C GLN A 186 -11.79 13.72 5.62
N MET A 187 -11.64 14.49 4.55
CA MET A 187 -11.42 13.97 3.21
C MET A 187 -10.07 13.29 3.13
N VAL A 188 -10.03 12.13 2.46
CA VAL A 188 -8.78 11.42 2.18
C VAL A 188 -7.83 12.32 1.39
N LYS A 189 -6.55 12.36 1.77
CA LYS A 189 -5.55 13.21 1.10
C LYS A 189 -4.83 12.50 -0.02
N LYS A 190 -4.61 11.19 0.11
CA LYS A 190 -3.90 10.39 -0.89
C LYS A 190 -4.56 9.04 -1.10
N VAL A 191 -4.69 8.65 -2.35
CA VAL A 191 -5.22 7.36 -2.75
C VAL A 191 -4.15 6.60 -3.50
N PHE A 192 -3.88 5.37 -3.05
CA PHE A 192 -2.93 4.48 -3.69
C PHE A 192 -3.67 3.40 -4.45
N VAL A 193 -3.50 3.35 -5.76
CA VAL A 193 -4.08 2.30 -6.60
C VAL A 193 -3.02 1.26 -6.88
N PHE A 194 -3.20 0.04 -6.38
CA PHE A 194 -2.31 -1.09 -6.62
C PHE A 194 -2.95 -2.00 -7.68
N ALA A 195 -2.45 -1.90 -8.91
CA ALA A 195 -2.92 -2.70 -10.03
C ALA A 195 -1.90 -3.80 -10.33
N ASN A 196 -2.33 -5.07 -10.24
CA ASN A 196 -1.50 -6.21 -10.64
C ASN A 196 -1.76 -6.65 -12.10
N TYR A 197 -2.34 -5.77 -12.92
CA TYR A 197 -2.50 -5.99 -14.34
C TYR A 197 -2.06 -4.76 -15.14
N GLY A 198 -1.53 -5.03 -16.33
CA GLY A 198 -1.04 -3.99 -17.23
C GLY A 198 -2.18 -3.34 -17.97
N GLY A 199 -2.15 -2.01 -18.04
CA GLY A 199 -3.12 -1.23 -18.80
C GLY A 199 -3.55 0.00 -18.04
N TYR A 200 -2.84 1.11 -18.26
CA TYR A 200 -3.36 2.41 -17.87
C TYR A 200 -4.44 2.90 -18.82
N VAL A 201 -5.42 3.51 -18.18
CA VAL A 201 -6.58 4.20 -18.70
C VAL A 201 -6.15 5.54 -19.30
N GLY A 202 -6.21 5.66 -20.62
CA GLY A 202 -6.39 6.95 -21.26
C GLY A 202 -7.88 7.29 -21.27
N VAL A 203 -8.24 8.50 -20.83
CA VAL A 203 -9.55 9.08 -21.17
C VAL A 203 -9.61 9.13 -22.70
N GLY A 204 -10.80 8.95 -23.29
CA GLY A 204 -11.04 9.25 -24.69
C GLY A 204 -10.68 10.70 -25.04
N GLY A 205 -9.40 10.96 -25.32
CA GLY A 205 -8.83 12.24 -25.73
C GLY A 205 -8.48 13.27 -24.63
N THR A 206 -8.95 13.12 -23.39
CA THR A 206 -8.77 14.18 -22.35
C THR A 206 -7.50 14.00 -21.51
N SER A 207 -6.76 15.08 -21.28
CA SER A 207 -5.58 15.06 -20.42
C SER A 207 -5.93 14.93 -18.92
N TRP A 208 -5.04 14.31 -18.14
CA TRP A 208 -5.15 14.23 -16.67
C TRP A 208 -5.27 15.60 -16.00
N LYS A 209 -4.56 16.60 -16.52
CA LYS A 209 -4.63 17.98 -16.02
C LYS A 209 -6.05 18.55 -16.12
N THR A 210 -6.66 18.44 -17.30
CA THR A 210 -8.02 18.95 -17.54
C THR A 210 -9.04 18.25 -16.65
N LEU A 211 -8.90 16.94 -16.49
CA LEU A 211 -9.76 16.14 -15.63
C LEU A 211 -9.61 16.54 -14.15
N TYR A 212 -8.38 16.69 -13.66
CA TYR A 212 -8.11 17.13 -12.29
C TYR A 212 -8.67 18.53 -12.02
N GLU A 213 -8.51 19.47 -12.96
CA GLU A 213 -9.10 20.81 -12.85
C GLU A 213 -10.64 20.79 -12.84
N ALA A 214 -11.27 19.82 -13.52
CA ALA A 214 -12.71 19.60 -13.44
C ALA A 214 -13.12 19.08 -12.05
N LYS A 215 -12.40 18.09 -11.51
CA LYS A 215 -12.68 17.53 -10.18
C LYS A 215 -12.43 18.52 -9.05
N ARG A 216 -11.43 19.38 -9.16
CA ARG A 216 -11.25 20.51 -8.23
C ARG A 216 -12.44 21.45 -8.17
N ARG A 217 -12.99 21.85 -9.33
CA ARG A 217 -14.18 22.69 -9.39
C ARG A 217 -15.38 22.02 -8.74
N GLU A 218 -15.59 20.74 -9.05
CA GLU A 218 -16.68 19.93 -8.49
C GLU A 218 -16.60 19.83 -6.96
N PHE A 219 -15.43 19.49 -6.40
CA PHE A 219 -15.23 19.44 -4.94
C PHE A 219 -15.47 20.80 -4.27
N LYS A 220 -15.06 21.89 -4.92
CA LYS A 220 -15.30 23.25 -4.44
C LYS A 220 -16.78 23.62 -4.46
N GLU A 221 -17.50 23.30 -5.52
CA GLU A 221 -18.94 23.56 -5.64
C GLU A 221 -19.76 22.77 -4.61
N LYS A 222 -19.29 21.58 -4.23
CA LYS A 222 -19.85 20.76 -3.14
C LYS A 222 -19.46 21.23 -1.73
N GLY A 223 -18.64 22.27 -1.60
CA GLY A 223 -18.28 22.88 -0.32
C GLY A 223 -17.04 22.29 0.37
N TYR A 224 -16.32 21.36 -0.26
CA TYR A 224 -15.12 20.74 0.31
C TYR A 224 -13.84 21.57 0.07
N GLY A 225 -13.82 22.36 -1.00
CA GLY A 225 -12.65 23.16 -1.39
C GLY A 225 -11.58 22.37 -2.14
N ASP A 226 -10.49 23.06 -2.49
CA ASP A 226 -9.43 22.50 -3.34
C ASP A 226 -8.54 21.47 -2.63
N ASP A 227 -8.23 21.70 -1.35
CA ASP A 227 -7.36 20.85 -0.53
C ASP A 227 -8.00 19.50 -0.16
N ALA A 228 -9.28 19.33 -0.49
CA ALA A 228 -10.03 18.10 -0.27
C ALA A 228 -9.93 17.11 -1.44
N VAL A 229 -9.41 17.53 -2.61
CA VAL A 229 -9.22 16.62 -3.74
C VAL A 229 -8.01 15.72 -3.47
N PRO A 230 -8.18 14.40 -3.38
CA PRO A 230 -7.07 13.51 -3.10
C PRO A 230 -6.10 13.46 -4.27
N HIS A 231 -4.81 13.35 -3.95
CA HIS A 231 -3.79 12.95 -4.92
C HIS A 231 -3.88 11.44 -5.17
N ILE A 232 -3.91 11.03 -6.43
CA ILE A 232 -3.93 9.61 -6.81
C ILE A 232 -2.52 9.19 -7.22
N LEU A 233 -1.91 8.27 -6.47
CA LEU A 233 -0.75 7.53 -6.94
C LEU A 233 -1.26 6.18 -7.46
N HIS A 234 -1.24 5.98 -8.76
CA HIS A 234 -1.50 4.66 -9.31
C HIS A 234 -0.20 3.95 -9.64
N TRP A 235 -0.10 2.72 -9.14
CA TRP A 235 1.04 1.85 -9.22
C TRP A 235 0.68 0.61 -10.01
N ASP A 236 1.16 0.55 -11.26
CA ASP A 236 1.14 -0.66 -12.07
C ASP A 236 2.28 -1.60 -11.63
N ILE A 237 1.92 -2.55 -10.77
CA ILE A 237 2.82 -3.55 -10.20
C ILE A 237 3.06 -4.70 -11.19
N SER A 238 2.20 -4.85 -12.21
CA SER A 238 2.34 -5.90 -13.23
C SER A 238 3.52 -5.69 -14.16
N TYR A 239 3.98 -4.45 -14.26
CA TYR A 239 4.97 -4.07 -15.23
C TYR A 239 6.37 -4.58 -14.85
N GLN A 240 6.77 -5.74 -15.36
CA GLN A 240 8.01 -6.43 -14.96
C GLN A 240 9.32 -5.76 -15.40
N LYS A 241 9.29 -4.58 -16.03
CA LYS A 241 10.53 -3.85 -16.39
C LYS A 241 10.94 -2.89 -15.27
N MET A 242 12.09 -2.24 -15.47
CA MET A 242 12.66 -1.26 -14.54
C MET A 242 11.62 -0.26 -14.06
N PRO A 243 11.52 -0.04 -12.74
CA PRO A 243 10.55 0.90 -12.21
C PRO A 243 10.74 2.30 -12.77
N ARG A 244 9.63 2.97 -13.11
CA ARG A 244 9.65 4.33 -13.64
C ARG A 244 8.44 5.11 -13.19
N ILE A 245 8.61 6.43 -13.11
CA ILE A 245 7.49 7.38 -13.08
C ILE A 245 7.26 7.80 -14.52
N GLU A 246 6.06 7.55 -15.03
CA GLU A 246 5.75 7.80 -16.44
C GLU A 246 5.49 9.28 -16.68
N GLU A 247 4.72 9.93 -15.81
CA GLU A 247 4.42 11.34 -15.91
C GLU A 247 3.92 11.90 -14.58
N HIS A 248 4.35 13.13 -14.24
CA HIS A 248 3.76 13.90 -13.16
C HIS A 248 2.61 14.73 -13.73
N HIS A 249 1.39 14.39 -13.33
CA HIS A 249 0.22 15.22 -13.60
C HIS A 249 -0.26 15.90 -12.32
N PRO A 250 -0.88 17.10 -12.40
CA PRO A 250 -1.57 17.67 -11.25
C PRO A 250 -2.56 16.66 -10.67
N GLY A 251 -2.41 16.33 -9.39
CA GLY A 251 -3.25 15.39 -8.66
C GLY A 251 -3.08 13.91 -8.99
N VAL A 252 -2.18 13.54 -9.93
CA VAL A 252 -1.96 12.13 -10.30
C VAL A 252 -0.47 11.82 -10.51
N THR A 253 -0.01 10.71 -9.93
CA THR A 253 1.32 10.13 -10.19
C THR A 253 1.15 8.73 -10.76
N LEU A 254 1.80 8.50 -11.90
CA LEU A 254 1.81 7.19 -12.57
C LEU A 254 3.15 6.50 -12.30
N LEU A 255 3.10 5.43 -11.52
CA LEU A 255 4.25 4.60 -11.17
C LEU A 255 4.07 3.23 -11.83
N SER A 256 5.10 2.73 -12.50
CA SER A 256 5.09 1.36 -13.04
C SER A 256 6.33 0.59 -12.61
N GLY A 257 6.15 -0.71 -12.45
CA GLY A 257 7.17 -1.68 -12.03
C GLY A 257 7.38 -1.76 -10.54
N PHE A 258 8.08 -2.81 -10.10
CA PHE A 258 8.34 -3.04 -8.68
C PHE A 258 9.75 -3.61 -8.46
N SER A 259 10.31 -3.32 -7.30
CA SER A 259 11.48 -3.99 -6.73
C SER A 259 11.40 -3.92 -5.21
N ASP A 260 12.11 -4.81 -4.51
CA ASP A 260 12.13 -4.80 -3.04
C ASP A 260 12.63 -3.47 -2.49
N ASN A 261 13.63 -2.86 -3.13
CA ASN A 261 14.12 -1.52 -2.77
C ASN A 261 13.07 -0.43 -3.02
N LEU A 262 12.23 -0.54 -4.05
CA LEU A 262 11.16 0.42 -4.29
C LEU A 262 10.04 0.27 -3.25
N VAL A 263 9.69 -0.96 -2.88
CA VAL A 263 8.74 -1.21 -1.78
C VAL A 263 9.31 -0.62 -0.50
N LYS A 264 10.58 -0.87 -0.18
CA LYS A 264 11.25 -0.27 0.98
C LYS A 264 11.22 1.26 0.93
N SER A 265 11.61 1.86 -0.19
CA SER A 265 11.55 3.31 -0.40
C SER A 265 10.12 3.86 -0.23
N PHE A 266 9.10 3.13 -0.66
CA PHE A 266 7.71 3.52 -0.47
C PHE A 266 7.33 3.54 1.02
N LEU A 267 7.77 2.55 1.80
CA LEU A 267 7.51 2.48 3.24
C LEU A 267 8.24 3.59 4.00
N ASP A 268 9.54 3.76 3.72
CA ASP A 268 10.41 4.72 4.40
C ASP A 268 9.98 6.17 4.15
N ASN A 269 9.44 6.47 2.96
CA ASN A 269 9.02 7.82 2.56
C ASN A 269 7.52 8.08 2.74
N CYS A 270 6.82 7.20 3.45
CA CYS A 270 5.37 7.24 3.67
C CYS A 270 4.56 7.39 2.37
N GLY A 271 4.98 6.66 1.34
CA GLY A 271 4.31 6.61 0.04
C GLY A 271 4.59 7.79 -0.87
N GLU A 272 5.53 8.68 -0.52
CA GLU A 272 6.08 9.62 -1.50
C GLU A 272 7.13 8.93 -2.35
N ILE A 273 6.83 8.78 -3.63
CA ILE A 273 7.74 8.26 -4.63
C ILE A 273 7.87 9.31 -5.73
N GLY A 274 9.12 9.71 -5.95
CA GLY A 274 9.51 10.70 -6.94
C GLY A 274 10.75 10.21 -7.69
N PRO A 275 11.23 10.95 -8.70
CA PRO A 275 12.40 10.55 -9.47
C PRO A 275 13.65 10.28 -8.61
N HIS A 276 13.85 11.06 -7.55
CA HIS A 276 14.95 10.87 -6.61
C HIS A 276 14.84 9.55 -5.85
N HIS A 277 13.68 9.26 -5.25
CA HIS A 277 13.42 8.00 -4.55
C HIS A 277 13.57 6.78 -5.47
N LEU A 278 13.15 6.89 -6.74
CA LEU A 278 13.35 5.84 -7.74
C LEU A 278 14.83 5.59 -8.03
N MET A 279 15.60 6.67 -8.21
CA MET A 279 17.05 6.58 -8.41
C MET A 279 17.71 5.92 -7.21
N GLU A 280 17.42 6.38 -5.98
CA GLU A 280 17.95 5.80 -4.74
C GLU A 280 17.61 4.31 -4.62
N ALA A 281 16.35 3.94 -4.88
CA ALA A 281 15.93 2.53 -4.85
C ALA A 281 16.67 1.67 -5.90
N ALA A 282 16.96 2.22 -7.08
CA ALA A 282 17.69 1.52 -8.12
C ALA A 282 19.15 1.28 -7.74
N ILE A 283 19.82 2.27 -7.14
CA ILE A 283 21.25 2.18 -6.74
C ILE A 283 21.45 1.52 -5.37
N ALA A 284 20.39 1.29 -4.59
CA ALA A 284 20.47 0.56 -3.34
C ALA A 284 20.73 -0.95 -3.53
N ASP A 285 20.63 -1.46 -4.75
CA ASP A 285 20.93 -2.87 -5.05
C ASP A 285 22.38 -3.22 -4.72
N LYS A 286 22.60 -4.43 -4.19
CA LYS A 286 23.92 -4.93 -3.79
C LYS A 286 24.95 -4.85 -4.93
N ALA A 287 24.50 -4.95 -6.19
CA ALA A 287 25.37 -4.80 -7.35
C ALA A 287 26.03 -3.41 -7.43
N TYR A 288 25.36 -2.36 -6.95
CA TYR A 288 25.86 -0.98 -6.99
C TYR A 288 26.58 -0.58 -5.69
N GLN A 289 26.41 -1.31 -4.58
CA GLN A 289 27.10 -1.02 -3.31
C GLN A 289 28.63 -1.17 -3.39
N ALA A 290 29.14 -1.89 -4.40
CA ALA A 290 30.58 -2.00 -4.65
C ALA A 290 31.16 -0.81 -5.42
N LEU A 291 30.31 0.11 -5.92
CA LEU A 291 30.75 1.28 -6.65
C LEU A 291 31.17 2.40 -5.69
N THR A 292 32.28 3.05 -6.00
CA THR A 292 32.77 4.22 -5.25
C THR A 292 32.60 5.46 -6.11
N VAL A 293 32.00 6.51 -5.56
CA VAL A 293 31.95 7.83 -6.21
C VAL A 293 33.31 8.50 -6.04
N VAL A 294 33.91 8.93 -7.15
CA VAL A 294 35.19 9.65 -7.17
C VAL A 294 34.92 11.04 -7.71
N ASP A 295 35.50 12.07 -7.08
CA ASP A 295 35.37 13.49 -7.42
C ASP A 295 36.42 13.99 -8.42
#